data_AF-A0A9E2DEC5-F1
#
_entry.id   AF-A0A9E2DEC5-F1
#
_cell.length_a   1.000
_cell.length_b   1.000
_cell.length_c   1.000
_cell.angle_alpha   90.00
_cell.angle_beta   90.00
_cell.angle_gamma   90.00
#
_symmetry.space_group_name_H-M   'P 1'
#
loop_
_entity.id
_entity.type
_entity.pdbx_description
1 polymer ?
#
loop_
_entity_poly.entity_id
_entity_poly.type
_entity_poly.pdbx_seq_one_letter_code
_entity_poly.pdbx_strand_id
1 'polypeptide(L)' 'MARSVLINERALGPGRALGHITLNAEATLNSLSLEMIDLIQAALDRWRSQEDIIAIF' A
#
# COMPACT_ATOMS: atom_id res chain seq x y z
N MET A 1 5.90 3.92 -18.04
CA MET A 1 6.44 3.00 -17.02
C MET A 1 5.32 2.73 -16.03
N ALA A 2 4.93 1.47 -15.82
CA ALA A 2 3.97 1.12 -14.78
C ALA A 2 4.63 1.27 -13.39
N ARG A 3 3.86 1.66 -12.38
CA ARG A 3 4.37 1.82 -11.01
C ARG A 3 4.64 0.44 -10.40
N SER A 4 5.78 0.25 -9.73
CA SER A 4 6.20 -1.04 -9.14
C SER A 4 5.41 -1.44 -7.89
N VAL A 5 4.73 -0.49 -7.25
CA VAL A 5 3.80 -0.71 -6.13
C VAL A 5 2.53 0.13 -6.35
N LEU A 6 1.37 -0.48 -6.17
CA LEU A 6 0.08 0.21 -6.15
C LEU A 6 -0.39 0.31 -4.69
N ILE A 7 -0.71 1.52 -4.25
CA ILE A 7 -1.19 1.80 -2.91
C ILE A 7 -2.60 2.36 -3.04
N ASN A 8 -3.57 1.72 -2.40
CA ASN A 8 -4.97 2.09 -2.46
C ASN A 8 -5.58 2.08 -1.06
N GLU A 9 -6.59 2.92 -0.84
CA GLU A 9 -7.42 2.91 0.36
C GLU A 9 -8.85 2.54 -0.10
N ARG A 10 -9.42 1.47 0.46
CA ARG A 10 -10.76 1.00 0.11
C ARG A 10 -11.71 1.27 1.27
N ALA A 11 -12.77 2.04 1.01
CA ALA A 11 -13.81 2.27 2.02
C ALA A 11 -14.51 0.94 2.37
N LEU A 12 -14.60 0.65 3.68
CA LEU A 12 -15.32 -0.50 4.23
C LEU A 12 -16.67 -0.12 4.85
N GLY A 13 -16.91 1.18 5.01
CA GLY A 13 -18.11 1.74 5.61
C GLY A 13 -17.85 3.14 6.17
N PRO A 14 -18.81 3.74 6.88
CA PRO A 14 -18.64 5.08 7.45
C PRO A 14 -17.43 5.14 8.38
N GLY A 15 -16.48 6.02 8.05
CA GLY A 15 -15.26 6.24 8.85
C GLY A 15 -14.31 5.05 8.93
N ARG A 16 -14.40 4.08 8.02
CA ARG A 16 -13.55 2.89 7.99
C ARG A 16 -13.02 2.63 6.59
N ALA A 17 -11.72 2.41 6.50
CA ALA A 17 -11.01 2.10 5.28
C ALA A 17 -10.01 0.96 5.49
N LEU A 18 -9.70 0.27 4.38
CA LEU A 18 -8.69 -0.78 4.26
C LEU A 18 -7.53 -0.21 3.45
N GLY A 19 -6.32 -0.21 4.01
CA GLY A 19 -5.11 -0.01 3.22
C GLY A 19 -4.85 -1.24 2.36
N HIS A 20 -4.60 -1.08 1.07
CA HIS A 20 -4.31 -2.18 0.15
C HIS A 20 -3.06 -1.87 -0.66
N ILE A 21 -2.04 -2.70 -0.51
CA ILE A 21 -0.77 -2.62 -1.21
C ILE A 21 -0.66 -3.79 -2.19
N THR A 22 -0.45 -3.49 -3.48
CA THR A 22 -0.21 -4.51 -4.50
C THR A 22 1.19 -4.32 -5.07
N LEU A 23 2.04 -5.34 -4.98
CA LEU A 23 3.30 -5.38 -5.70
C LEU A 23 2.99 -5.57 -7.19
N ASN A 24 3.47 -4.64 -8.02
CA ASN A 24 3.13 -4.53 -9.44
C ASN A 24 4.40 -4.52 -10.29
N ALA A 25 5.27 -5.50 -10.01
CA ALA A 25 6.52 -5.75 -10.72
C ALA A 25 6.55 -7.21 -11.22
N GLU A 26 5.53 -7.59 -12.01
CA GLU A 26 5.35 -8.97 -12.50
C GLU A 26 6.58 -9.51 -13.25
N ALA A 27 7.26 -8.65 -14.01
CA ALA A 27 8.46 -9.01 -14.79
C ALA A 27 9.62 -9.53 -13.93
N THR A 28 9.64 -9.19 -12.62
CA THR A 28 10.63 -9.66 -11.66
C THR A 28 10.05 -10.61 -10.63
N LEU A 29 8.84 -11.14 -10.87
CA LEU A 29 8.06 -11.92 -9.92
C LEU A 29 7.86 -11.19 -8.58
N ASN A 30 7.64 -9.88 -8.65
CA ASN A 30 7.50 -9.00 -7.49
C ASN A 30 8.71 -9.05 -6.54
N SER A 31 9.93 -9.17 -7.11
CA SER A 31 11.13 -8.97 -6.32
C SER A 31 11.14 -7.58 -5.70
N LEU A 32 11.41 -7.50 -4.39
CA LEU A 32 11.40 -6.24 -3.67
C LEU A 32 12.67 -5.44 -3.97
N SER A 33 12.50 -4.26 -4.57
CA SER A 33 13.56 -3.27 -4.72
C SER A 33 13.55 -2.26 -3.57
N LEU A 34 14.64 -1.49 -3.41
CA LEU A 34 14.71 -0.44 -2.40
C LEU A 34 13.60 0.61 -2.59
N GLU A 35 13.33 1.01 -3.83
CA GLU A 35 12.23 1.92 -4.16
C GLU A 35 10.87 1.38 -3.70
N MET A 36 10.62 0.08 -3.90
CA MET A 36 9.36 -0.54 -3.45
C MET A 36 9.26 -0.53 -1.93
N ILE A 37 10.37 -0.79 -1.22
CA ILE A 37 10.43 -0.72 0.24
C ILE A 37 10.12 0.70 0.71
N ASP A 38 10.73 1.72 0.11
CA ASP A 38 10.51 3.12 0.47
C ASP A 38 9.03 3.53 0.28
N LEU A 39 8.42 3.10 -0.83
CA LEU A 39 7.01 3.36 -1.13
C LEU A 39 6.07 2.68 -0.11
N ILE A 40 6.36 1.42 0.24
CA ILE A 40 5.57 0.68 1.23
C ILE A 40 5.72 1.31 2.60
N GLN A 41 6.95 1.62 3.03
CA GLN A 41 7.23 2.24 4.32
C GLN A 41 6.49 3.57 4.48
N ALA A 42 6.54 4.44 3.46
CA ALA A 42 5.83 5.70 3.47
C ALA A 42 4.29 5.53 3.57
N ALA A 43 3.72 4.50 2.92
CA ALA A 43 2.30 4.20 3.04
C ALA A 43 1.93 3.73 4.45
N LEU A 44 2.71 2.83 5.03
CA LEU A 44 2.51 2.32 6.38
C LEU A 44 2.63 3.43 7.43
N ASP A 45 3.63 4.32 7.30
CA ASP A 45 3.82 5.44 8.21
C ASP A 45 2.66 6.44 8.14
N ARG A 46 2.13 6.71 6.94
CA ARG A 46 0.91 7.51 6.77
C ARG A 46 -0.31 6.88 7.43
N TRP A 47 -0.52 5.58 7.23
CA TRP A 47 -1.69 4.87 7.77
C TRP A 47 -1.61 4.67 9.27
N ARG A 48 -0.40 4.63 9.85
CA ARG A 48 -0.21 4.57 11.29
C ARG A 48 -0.87 5.74 12.04
N SER A 49 -0.96 6.91 11.41
CA SER A 49 -1.61 8.10 11.98
C SER A 49 -3.09 8.27 11.59
N GLN A 50 -3.66 7.34 10.82
CA GLN A 50 -5.04 7.42 10.31
C GLN A 50 -5.95 6.48 11.10
N GLU A 51 -6.84 7.05 11.92
CA GLU A 51 -7.75 6.29 12.77
C GLU A 51 -8.83 5.52 11.98
N ASP A 52 -9.08 5.94 10.74
CA ASP A 52 -10.04 5.31 9.83
C ASP A 52 -9.48 4.07 9.12
N ILE A 53 -8.16 3.89 9.05
CA ILE A 53 -7.54 2.69 8.47
C ILE A 53 -7.54 1.56 9.51
N ILE A 54 -8.46 0.61 9.36
CA ILE A 54 -8.69 -0.45 10.35
C ILE A 54 -7.95 -1.76 10.04
N ALA A 55 -7.45 -1.93 8.82
CA ALA A 55 -6.72 -3.11 8.38
C ALA A 55 -5.85 -2.78 7.16
N ILE A 56 -4.87 -3.64 6.89
CA ILE A 56 -3.97 -3.55 5.72
C ILE A 56 -3.94 -4.92 5.02
N PHE A 57 -4.01 -4.93 3.69
CA PHE A 57 -3.93 -6.11 2.83
C PHE A 57 -2.85 -5.94 1.75
#